data_AF-M4UB74-F1
#
_entry.id   AF-M4UB74-F1
#
_cell.length_a   1.000
_cell.length_b   1.000
_cell.length_c   1.000
_cell.angle_alpha   90.00
_cell.angle_beta   90.00
_cell.angle_gamma   90.00
#
_symmetry.space_group_name_H-M   'P 1'
#
loop_
_entity.id
_entity.type
_entity.pdbx_description
1 polymer ?
#
loop_
_entity_poly.entity_id
_entity_poly.type
_entity_poly.pdbx_seq_one_letter_code
_entity_poly.pdbx_strand_id
1 'polypeptide(L)'
;MKSLKYLSDTYLEKFTVKITKVIEMDGAVAVYCDNTIFYPQGGGQPCDLGVFIIDGCAHQVYHTETTVEGISHMLKSHPSLLTCTGKQCIQHIDIQRRLFNAKLHTAGHLISHIVETLDHNLSPVKGHHYPNGSYIEMIESKKTNDTFLVEWINEKIDAFVDTSPRKIQSFELDLAEVKSLRPLLSPFIPQSTRIRMIAVDGFTPVPCGGTHVNCTSKLKGLRVTRIKRKKNRIKVSYLIN
;
A
#
# COMPACT_ATOMS: atom_id res chain seq x y z
N MET A 1 1.70 -17.32 -15.48
CA MET A 1 1.13 -16.01 -15.07
C MET A 1 2.10 -15.37 -14.10
N LYS A 2 2.37 -14.05 -14.24
CA LYS A 2 3.19 -13.34 -13.26
C LYS A 2 2.42 -13.24 -11.94
N SER A 3 2.95 -13.78 -10.85
CA SER A 3 2.29 -13.71 -9.52
C SER A 3 2.96 -12.64 -8.65
N LEU A 4 2.16 -11.70 -8.19
CA LEU A 4 2.55 -10.65 -7.24
C LEU A 4 2.38 -11.19 -5.82
N LYS A 5 3.43 -11.78 -5.26
CA LYS A 5 3.37 -12.55 -4.01
C LYS A 5 3.07 -11.68 -2.79
N TYR A 6 3.41 -10.39 -2.83
CA TYR A 6 3.09 -9.44 -1.77
C TYR A 6 1.58 -9.21 -1.59
N LEU A 7 0.76 -9.50 -2.61
CA LEU A 7 -0.70 -9.35 -2.51
C LEU A 7 -1.32 -10.43 -1.62
N SER A 8 -0.75 -11.64 -1.65
CA SER A 8 -1.18 -12.79 -0.84
C SER A 8 -0.53 -12.81 0.54
N ASP A 9 0.71 -12.34 0.67
CA ASP A 9 1.42 -12.34 1.94
C ASP A 9 2.30 -11.08 2.09
N THR A 10 1.86 -10.16 2.95
CA THR A 10 2.60 -8.94 3.28
C THR A 10 3.88 -9.23 4.07
N TYR A 11 3.95 -10.36 4.78
CA TYR A 11 5.03 -10.75 5.68
C TYR A 11 6.09 -11.64 5.00
N LEU A 12 5.88 -12.03 3.74
CA LEU A 12 6.83 -12.81 2.98
C LEU A 12 8.10 -12.01 2.68
N GLU A 13 9.15 -12.29 3.45
CA GLU A 13 10.42 -11.56 3.43
C GLU A 13 11.38 -12.04 2.32
N LYS A 14 11.35 -13.34 1.99
CA LYS A 14 12.30 -13.97 1.05
C LYS A 14 11.59 -14.91 0.09
N PHE A 15 11.92 -14.86 -1.19
CA PHE A 15 11.31 -15.71 -2.21
C PHE A 15 12.21 -15.92 -3.42
N THR A 16 12.23 -17.13 -3.98
CA THR A 16 13.01 -17.46 -5.18
C THR A 16 12.17 -17.24 -6.43
N VAL A 17 12.74 -16.53 -7.41
CA VAL A 17 12.10 -16.17 -8.69
C VAL A 17 13.04 -16.46 -9.85
N LYS A 18 12.50 -16.43 -11.07
CA LYS A 18 13.32 -16.48 -12.30
C LYS A 18 13.40 -15.07 -12.90
N ILE A 19 14.62 -14.63 -13.20
CA ILE A 19 14.83 -13.37 -13.95
C ILE A 19 14.39 -13.60 -15.39
N THR A 20 13.46 -12.78 -15.88
CA THR A 20 12.89 -12.89 -17.22
C THR A 20 13.46 -11.89 -18.21
N LYS A 21 13.95 -10.75 -17.72
CA LYS A 21 14.50 -9.68 -18.56
C LYS A 21 15.41 -8.79 -17.72
N VAL A 22 16.48 -8.31 -18.35
CA VAL A 22 17.35 -7.26 -17.82
C VAL A 22 17.44 -6.18 -18.90
N ILE A 23 17.27 -4.93 -18.51
CA ILE A 23 17.42 -3.76 -19.39
C ILE A 23 18.51 -2.89 -18.79
N GLU A 24 19.56 -2.63 -19.55
CA GLU A 24 20.61 -1.69 -19.17
C GLU A 24 20.15 -0.24 -19.40
N MET A 25 20.53 0.62 -18.47
CA MET A 25 20.23 2.04 -18.44
C MET A 25 21.49 2.78 -18.01
N ASP A 26 21.53 4.11 -18.16
CA ASP A 26 22.69 4.91 -17.76
C ASP A 26 22.99 4.76 -16.26
N GLY A 27 24.06 4.04 -15.92
CA GLY A 27 24.48 3.72 -14.55
C GLY A 27 23.61 2.73 -13.77
N ALA A 28 22.56 2.16 -14.37
CA ALA A 28 21.58 1.31 -13.69
C ALA A 28 21.11 0.14 -14.55
N VAL A 29 20.44 -0.82 -13.94
CA VAL A 29 19.72 -1.90 -14.64
C VAL A 29 18.32 -2.04 -14.08
N ALA A 30 17.35 -2.24 -14.98
CA ALA A 30 15.99 -2.63 -14.65
C ALA A 30 15.86 -4.16 -14.82
N VAL A 31 15.59 -4.86 -13.73
CA VAL A 31 15.43 -6.32 -13.71
C VAL A 31 13.96 -6.68 -13.54
N TYR A 32 13.47 -7.58 -14.40
CA TYR A 32 12.11 -8.11 -14.37
C TYR A 32 12.15 -9.60 -14.08
N CYS A 33 11.19 -10.06 -13.27
CA CYS A 33 11.08 -11.45 -12.85
C CYS A 33 9.71 -12.03 -13.22
N ASP A 34 9.62 -13.36 -13.22
CA ASP A 34 8.35 -14.06 -13.41
C ASP A 34 7.38 -13.84 -12.24
N ASN A 35 7.89 -13.66 -11.04
CA ASN A 35 7.15 -13.33 -9.83
C ASN A 35 7.91 -12.26 -9.05
N THR A 36 7.25 -11.60 -8.11
CA THR A 36 7.96 -10.73 -7.17
C THR A 36 7.29 -10.65 -5.81
N ILE A 37 8.11 -10.58 -4.76
CA ILE A 37 7.70 -10.18 -3.42
C ILE A 37 7.88 -8.69 -3.17
N PHE A 38 8.55 -7.94 -4.04
CA PHE A 38 8.70 -6.50 -3.88
C PHE A 38 7.40 -5.79 -4.25
N TYR A 39 6.96 -4.88 -3.39
CA TYR A 39 5.86 -3.98 -3.64
C TYR A 39 6.35 -2.81 -4.51
N PRO A 40 5.78 -2.61 -5.71
CA PRO A 40 6.06 -1.43 -6.51
C PRO A 40 5.38 -0.20 -5.90
N GLN A 41 6.00 0.97 -6.03
CA GLN A 41 5.39 2.21 -5.55
C GLN A 41 4.02 2.43 -6.19
N GLY A 42 2.99 2.73 -5.38
CA GLY A 42 1.62 2.89 -5.84
C GLY A 42 0.65 3.20 -4.71
N GLY A 43 -0.57 3.66 -5.01
CA GLY A 43 -1.62 3.86 -4.00
C GLY A 43 -1.27 4.80 -2.83
N GLY A 44 -0.26 5.66 -2.99
CA GLY A 44 0.26 6.51 -1.92
C GLY A 44 1.24 5.81 -0.97
N GLN A 45 1.61 4.55 -1.20
CA GLN A 45 2.59 3.80 -0.44
C GLN A 45 3.96 3.79 -1.16
N PRO A 46 5.08 4.03 -0.45
CA PRO A 46 6.43 3.88 -1.00
C PRO A 46 6.72 2.45 -1.46
N CYS A 47 7.60 2.29 -2.46
CA CYS A 47 8.12 0.97 -2.84
C CYS A 47 8.94 0.32 -1.73
N ASP A 48 9.06 -1.00 -1.83
CA ASP A 48 10.07 -1.73 -1.07
C ASP A 48 11.47 -1.52 -1.61
N LEU A 49 12.41 -1.79 -0.71
CA LEU A 49 13.83 -1.87 -0.96
C LEU A 49 14.31 -3.25 -0.51
N GLY A 50 15.51 -3.63 -0.91
CA GLY A 50 16.07 -4.91 -0.51
C GLY A 50 17.23 -5.32 -1.39
N VAL A 51 17.41 -6.62 -1.53
CA VAL A 51 18.48 -7.21 -2.33
C VAL A 51 17.98 -8.35 -3.20
N PHE A 52 18.63 -8.49 -4.35
CA PHE A 52 18.59 -9.67 -5.20
C PHE A 52 19.87 -10.46 -4.96
N ILE A 53 19.74 -11.74 -4.62
CA ILE A 53 20.89 -12.64 -4.47
C ILE A 53 20.93 -13.54 -5.69
N ILE A 54 21.99 -13.43 -6.49
CA ILE A 54 22.18 -14.17 -7.74
C ILE A 54 23.59 -14.77 -7.70
N ASP A 55 23.69 -16.09 -7.88
CA ASP A 55 24.97 -16.84 -7.80
C ASP A 55 25.78 -16.53 -6.52
N GLY A 56 25.08 -16.30 -5.40
CA GLY A 56 25.69 -15.95 -4.10
C GLY A 56 26.05 -14.47 -3.92
N CYS A 57 25.96 -13.64 -4.96
CA CYS A 57 26.23 -12.21 -4.92
C CYS A 57 24.96 -11.40 -4.61
N ALA A 58 25.05 -10.47 -3.66
CA ALA A 58 23.95 -9.56 -3.33
C ALA A 58 24.01 -8.28 -4.16
N HIS A 59 22.87 -7.92 -4.77
CA HIS A 59 22.68 -6.71 -5.55
C HIS A 59 21.55 -5.90 -4.96
N GLN A 60 21.82 -4.65 -4.59
CA GLN A 60 20.83 -3.79 -3.95
C GLN A 60 19.74 -3.33 -4.93
N VAL A 61 18.49 -3.54 -4.56
CA VAL A 61 17.31 -2.95 -5.20
C VAL A 61 16.97 -1.66 -4.46
N TYR A 62 17.13 -0.53 -5.14
CA TYR A 62 16.90 0.80 -4.55
C TYR A 62 15.59 1.45 -4.99
N HIS A 63 14.90 0.89 -5.99
CA HIS A 63 13.58 1.33 -6.40
C HIS A 63 12.80 0.16 -7.04
N THR A 64 11.48 0.12 -6.84
CA THR A 64 10.59 -0.83 -7.51
C THR A 64 9.34 -0.11 -7.98
N GLU A 65 8.98 -0.27 -9.25
CA GLU A 65 7.84 0.42 -9.86
C GLU A 65 7.11 -0.46 -10.88
N THR A 66 5.89 -0.05 -11.23
CA THR A 66 5.12 -0.71 -12.28
C THR A 66 5.38 0.00 -13.61
N THR A 67 5.81 -0.75 -14.61
CA THR A 67 6.03 -0.30 -15.99
C THR A 67 5.14 -1.10 -16.95
N VAL A 68 5.18 -0.78 -18.25
CA VAL A 68 4.41 -1.53 -19.27
C VAL A 68 4.91 -2.97 -19.44
N GLU A 69 6.16 -3.25 -19.03
CA GLU A 69 6.80 -4.57 -19.04
C GLU A 69 6.50 -5.38 -17.78
N GLY A 70 5.91 -4.76 -16.74
CA GLY A 70 5.59 -5.36 -15.45
C GLY A 70 6.30 -4.66 -14.30
N ILE A 71 6.64 -5.39 -13.24
CA ILE A 71 7.33 -4.81 -12.08
C ILE A 71 8.82 -4.71 -12.37
N SER A 72 9.31 -3.48 -12.48
CA SER A 72 10.72 -3.15 -12.62
C SER A 72 11.38 -3.07 -11.24
N HIS A 73 12.54 -3.71 -11.11
CA HIS A 73 13.42 -3.59 -9.95
C HIS A 73 14.69 -2.87 -10.41
N MET A 74 14.96 -1.71 -9.83
CA MET A 74 16.12 -0.89 -10.19
C MET A 74 17.31 -1.22 -9.30
N LEU A 75 18.42 -1.60 -9.95
CA LEU A 75 19.69 -1.92 -9.30
C LEU A 75 20.81 -1.11 -9.94
N LYS A 76 21.90 -0.87 -9.21
CA LYS A 76 23.12 -0.27 -9.79
C LYS A 76 23.66 -1.22 -10.86
N SER A 77 24.13 -0.66 -11.98
CA SER A 77 24.70 -1.49 -13.04
C SER A 77 25.89 -2.29 -12.51
N HIS A 78 25.94 -3.57 -12.88
CA HIS A 78 27.02 -4.47 -12.53
C HIS A 78 27.16 -5.54 -13.63
N PRO A 79 28.38 -5.89 -14.09
CA PRO A 79 28.57 -6.85 -15.18
C PRO A 79 27.89 -8.20 -14.97
N SER A 80 27.84 -8.68 -13.71
CA SER A 80 27.14 -9.93 -13.40
C SER A 80 25.66 -9.87 -13.74
N LEU A 81 24.99 -8.71 -13.60
CA LEU A 81 23.55 -8.56 -13.81
C LEU A 81 23.15 -8.62 -15.29
N LEU A 82 24.01 -8.13 -16.19
CA LEU A 82 23.72 -8.04 -17.63
C LEU A 82 23.49 -9.41 -18.28
N THR A 83 24.04 -10.48 -17.69
CA THR A 83 23.93 -11.86 -18.20
C THR A 83 23.02 -12.75 -17.33
N CYS A 84 22.21 -12.16 -16.45
CA CYS A 84 21.36 -12.90 -15.51
C CYS A 84 19.99 -13.33 -16.04
N THR A 85 19.62 -12.96 -17.27
CA THR A 85 18.35 -13.39 -17.86
C THR A 85 18.27 -14.92 -17.88
N GLY A 86 17.18 -15.48 -17.35
CA GLY A 86 16.96 -16.91 -17.24
C GLY A 86 17.47 -17.55 -15.95
N LYS A 87 18.31 -16.86 -15.15
CA LYS A 87 18.81 -17.36 -13.87
C LYS A 87 17.77 -17.29 -12.76
N GLN A 88 17.97 -18.12 -11.74
CA GLN A 88 17.26 -17.97 -10.47
C GLN A 88 17.84 -16.81 -9.67
N CYS A 89 16.96 -16.11 -8.96
CA CYS A 89 17.32 -15.04 -8.06
C CYS A 89 16.53 -15.22 -6.76
N ILE A 90 17.20 -15.05 -5.63
CA ILE A 90 16.50 -14.92 -4.36
C ILE A 90 16.25 -13.44 -4.09
N GLN A 91 14.98 -13.08 -4.06
CA GLN A 91 14.51 -11.78 -3.59
C GLN A 91 14.49 -11.77 -2.06
N HIS A 92 15.04 -10.72 -1.46
CA HIS A 92 14.99 -10.49 -0.01
C HIS A 92 14.70 -9.00 0.24
N ILE A 93 13.51 -8.70 0.76
CA ILE A 93 13.09 -7.32 1.04
C ILE A 93 13.60 -6.84 2.40
N ASP A 94 13.74 -5.52 2.56
CA ASP A 94 13.79 -4.89 3.87
C ASP A 94 12.41 -5.02 4.55
N ILE A 95 12.26 -6.07 5.36
CA ILE A 95 11.00 -6.38 6.02
C ILE A 95 10.58 -5.30 7.02
N GLN A 96 11.53 -4.61 7.66
CA GLN A 96 11.20 -3.54 8.62
C GLN A 96 10.56 -2.36 7.90
N ARG A 97 11.15 -1.94 6.77
CA ARG A 97 10.56 -0.93 5.89
C ARG A 97 9.18 -1.36 5.39
N ARG A 98 9.05 -2.60 4.90
CA ARG A 98 7.77 -3.14 4.41
C ARG A 98 6.68 -3.04 5.48
N LEU A 99 6.96 -3.53 6.69
CA LEU A 99 5.97 -3.56 7.76
C LEU A 99 5.63 -2.14 8.24
N PHE A 100 6.60 -1.23 8.26
CA PHE A 100 6.32 0.18 8.58
C PHE A 100 5.42 0.83 7.52
N ASN A 101 5.70 0.64 6.23
CA ASN A 101 4.87 1.14 5.14
C ASN A 101 3.45 0.52 5.19
N ALA A 102 3.34 -0.78 5.47
CA ALA A 102 2.07 -1.47 5.62
C ALA A 102 1.24 -0.94 6.81
N LYS A 103 1.89 -0.61 7.94
CA LYS A 103 1.25 0.07 9.08
C LYS A 103 0.70 1.43 8.66
N LEU A 104 1.51 2.26 7.99
CA LEU A 104 1.08 3.59 7.54
C LEU A 104 -0.09 3.51 6.56
N HIS A 105 -0.08 2.57 5.63
CA HIS A 105 -1.17 2.38 4.66
C HIS A 105 -2.46 1.93 5.38
N THR A 106 -2.33 0.95 6.26
CA THR A 106 -3.45 0.45 7.06
C THR A 106 -4.04 1.54 7.95
N ALA A 107 -3.21 2.37 8.57
CA ALA A 107 -3.63 3.53 9.35
C ALA A 107 -4.45 4.53 8.52
N GLY A 108 -4.03 4.76 7.27
CA GLY A 108 -4.79 5.58 6.34
C GLY A 108 -6.22 5.07 6.12
N HIS A 109 -6.38 3.75 5.92
CA HIS A 109 -7.71 3.14 5.80
C HIS A 109 -8.51 3.22 7.09
N LEU A 110 -7.92 2.91 8.24
CA LEU A 110 -8.63 2.98 9.52
C LEU A 110 -9.14 4.41 9.80
N ILE A 111 -8.29 5.42 9.58
CA ILE A 111 -8.69 6.83 9.74
C ILE A 111 -9.80 7.19 8.74
N SER A 112 -9.66 6.78 7.48
CA SER A 112 -10.70 7.02 6.47
C SER A 112 -12.03 6.44 6.92
N HIS A 113 -12.04 5.18 7.35
CA HIS A 113 -13.25 4.51 7.85
C HIS A 113 -13.87 5.23 9.04
N ILE A 114 -13.07 5.64 10.03
CA ILE A 114 -13.56 6.40 11.18
C ILE A 114 -14.22 7.71 10.72
N VAL A 115 -13.60 8.44 9.81
CA VAL A 115 -14.14 9.71 9.32
C VAL A 115 -15.40 9.51 8.46
N GLU A 116 -15.47 8.43 7.66
CA GLU A 116 -16.66 8.06 6.90
C GLU A 116 -17.88 7.73 7.80
N THR A 117 -17.67 7.32 9.05
CA THR A 117 -18.76 7.10 10.01
C THR A 117 -19.34 8.39 10.58
N LEU A 118 -18.62 9.52 10.47
CA LEU A 118 -19.09 10.82 10.94
C LEU A 118 -20.01 11.50 9.92
N ASP A 119 -19.67 11.40 8.64
CA ASP A 119 -20.40 12.05 7.56
C ASP A 119 -20.34 11.18 6.31
N HIS A 120 -21.51 10.67 5.90
CA HIS A 120 -21.66 9.85 4.70
C HIS A 120 -21.46 10.64 3.40
N ASN A 121 -21.37 11.97 3.45
CA ASN A 121 -21.02 12.81 2.31
C ASN A 121 -19.50 12.84 2.05
N LEU A 122 -18.68 12.29 2.95
CA LEU A 122 -17.24 12.20 2.78
C LEU A 122 -16.86 10.93 2.04
N SER A 123 -15.95 11.07 1.08
CA SER A 123 -15.35 9.93 0.40
C SER A 123 -13.84 10.13 0.24
N PRO A 124 -13.02 9.12 0.55
CA PRO A 124 -11.58 9.19 0.37
C PRO A 124 -11.25 9.26 -1.12
N VAL A 125 -10.36 10.17 -1.49
CA VAL A 125 -9.92 10.34 -2.88
C VAL A 125 -8.41 10.20 -3.05
N LYS A 126 -7.64 10.33 -1.97
CA LYS A 126 -6.18 10.21 -2.02
C LYS A 126 -5.62 9.77 -0.67
N GLY A 127 -4.68 8.84 -0.72
CA GLY A 127 -3.79 8.49 0.38
C GLY A 127 -2.37 8.96 0.08
N HIS A 128 -1.66 9.38 1.11
CA HIS A 128 -0.22 9.59 1.10
C HIS A 128 0.33 8.98 2.39
N HIS A 129 0.91 7.79 2.29
CA HIS A 129 1.28 6.91 3.40
C HIS A 129 2.79 6.83 3.56
N TYR A 130 3.45 8.00 3.51
CA TYR A 130 4.89 8.12 3.66
C TYR A 130 5.27 8.38 5.13
N PRO A 131 6.41 7.88 5.62
CA PRO A 131 6.90 8.13 6.97
C PRO A 131 6.84 9.61 7.38
N ASN A 132 7.20 10.49 6.44
CA ASN A 132 7.24 11.93 6.66
C ASN A 132 6.03 12.58 5.97
N GLY A 133 5.02 12.94 6.75
CA GLY A 133 3.85 13.66 6.25
C GLY A 133 2.74 12.76 5.69
N SER A 134 2.38 11.72 6.45
CA SER A 134 1.22 10.88 6.14
C SER A 134 -0.10 11.66 6.22
N TYR A 135 -0.97 11.48 5.24
CA TYR A 135 -2.33 12.02 5.26
C TYR A 135 -3.30 11.23 4.38
N ILE A 136 -4.59 11.37 4.67
CA ILE A 136 -5.67 11.08 3.75
C ILE A 136 -6.33 12.38 3.29
N GLU A 137 -6.84 12.39 2.06
CA GLU A 137 -7.65 13.46 1.51
C GLU A 137 -9.02 12.92 1.11
N MET A 138 -10.05 13.63 1.52
CA MET A 138 -11.44 13.29 1.29
C MET A 138 -12.13 14.43 0.56
N ILE A 139 -13.09 14.08 -0.31
CA ILE A 139 -14.02 15.02 -0.92
C ILE A 139 -15.36 14.90 -0.23
N GLU A 140 -15.94 16.06 0.03
CA GLU A 140 -17.27 16.23 0.55
C GLU A 140 -18.23 16.49 -0.63
N SER A 141 -19.21 15.60 -0.84
CA SER A 141 -20.19 15.71 -1.93
C SER A 141 -21.22 16.81 -1.69
N LYS A 142 -21.52 17.09 -0.42
CA LYS A 142 -22.42 18.16 0.03
C LYS A 142 -21.82 18.85 1.23
N LYS A 143 -21.65 20.17 1.15
CA LYS A 143 -21.05 20.96 2.23
C LYS A 143 -21.84 20.81 3.54
N THR A 144 -21.25 20.21 4.56
CA THR A 144 -21.76 20.20 5.94
C THR A 144 -21.00 21.25 6.76
N ASN A 145 -21.57 21.75 7.85
CA ASN A 145 -20.84 22.62 8.78
C ASN A 145 -20.15 21.80 9.88
N ASP A 146 -19.93 20.51 9.65
CA ASP A 146 -19.41 19.60 10.66
C ASP A 146 -17.97 19.96 10.99
N THR A 147 -17.71 19.99 12.30
CA THR A 147 -16.38 20.22 12.85
C THR A 147 -15.82 18.87 13.28
N PHE A 148 -14.88 18.35 12.49
CA PHE A 148 -14.15 17.14 12.81
C PHE A 148 -13.11 17.45 13.90
N LEU A 149 -13.27 16.87 15.08
CA LEU A 149 -12.34 17.04 16.19
C LEU A 149 -11.24 15.98 16.12
N VAL A 150 -9.99 16.40 16.24
CA VAL A 150 -8.81 15.52 16.23
C VAL A 150 -8.89 14.53 17.40
N GLU A 151 -9.33 15.03 18.55
CA GLU A 151 -9.49 14.29 19.81
C GLU A 151 -10.48 13.14 19.63
N TRP A 152 -11.65 13.41 19.06
CA TRP A 152 -12.67 12.38 18.81
C TRP A 152 -12.15 11.28 17.87
N ILE A 153 -11.44 11.63 16.80
CA ILE A 153 -10.88 10.62 15.89
C ILE A 153 -9.82 9.78 16.62
N ASN A 154 -8.98 10.41 17.45
CA ASN A 154 -7.98 9.70 18.26
C ASN A 154 -8.62 8.77 19.29
N GLU A 155 -9.72 9.15 19.95
CA GLU A 155 -10.48 8.27 20.84
C GLU A 155 -11.02 7.04 20.10
N LYS A 156 -11.54 7.22 18.87
CA LYS A 156 -11.96 6.09 18.04
C LYS A 156 -10.79 5.21 17.63
N ILE A 157 -9.64 5.81 17.28
CA ILE A 157 -8.42 5.05 16.99
C ILE A 157 -8.05 4.20 18.21
N ASP A 158 -8.01 4.76 19.42
CA ASP A 158 -7.69 4.02 20.65
C ASP A 158 -8.66 2.86 20.89
N ALA A 159 -9.96 3.08 20.66
CA ALA A 159 -10.95 2.03 20.74
C ALA A 159 -10.69 0.89 19.73
N PHE A 160 -10.31 1.20 18.49
CA PHE A 160 -10.05 0.20 17.45
C PHE A 160 -8.64 -0.39 17.46
N VAL A 161 -7.67 0.23 18.12
CA VAL A 161 -6.27 -0.22 18.17
C VAL A 161 -5.95 -0.93 19.47
N ASP A 162 -6.41 -0.39 20.61
CA ASP A 162 -6.02 -0.87 21.94
C ASP A 162 -7.14 -1.67 22.62
N THR A 163 -8.39 -1.21 22.53
CA THR A 163 -9.50 -1.82 23.29
C THR A 163 -10.17 -2.99 22.55
N SER A 164 -10.47 -2.80 21.25
CA SER A 164 -11.15 -3.79 20.42
C SER A 164 -10.51 -3.85 19.02
N PRO A 165 -9.31 -4.46 18.90
CA PRO A 165 -8.63 -4.63 17.62
C PRO A 165 -9.49 -5.32 16.56
N ARG A 166 -9.42 -4.82 15.32
CA ARG A 166 -10.09 -5.35 14.14
C ARG A 166 -9.14 -6.21 13.33
N LYS A 167 -9.60 -7.36 12.84
CA LYS A 167 -8.81 -8.13 11.86
C LYS A 167 -8.88 -7.43 10.51
N ILE A 168 -7.84 -7.69 9.73
CA ILE A 168 -7.69 -7.13 8.40
C ILE A 168 -7.39 -8.28 7.46
N GLN A 169 -8.18 -8.39 6.41
CA GLN A 169 -8.10 -9.45 5.43
C GLN A 169 -8.30 -8.91 4.02
N SER A 170 -7.77 -9.64 3.05
CA SER A 170 -7.99 -9.35 1.64
C SER A 170 -8.77 -10.47 0.97
N PHE A 171 -9.66 -10.09 0.06
CA PHE A 171 -10.38 -11.00 -0.82
C PHE A 171 -10.61 -10.33 -2.16
N GLU A 172 -11.25 -11.01 -3.10
CA GLU A 172 -11.58 -10.46 -4.40
C GLU A 172 -13.08 -10.41 -4.61
N LEU A 173 -13.54 -9.35 -5.28
CA LEU A 173 -14.91 -9.17 -5.75
C LEU A 173 -14.91 -8.83 -7.24
N ASP A 174 -16.04 -9.00 -7.91
CA ASP A 174 -16.20 -8.47 -9.27
C ASP A 174 -16.43 -6.95 -9.28
N LEU A 175 -16.29 -6.32 -10.45
CA LEU A 175 -16.43 -4.87 -10.59
C LEU A 175 -17.83 -4.35 -10.21
N ALA A 176 -18.89 -5.13 -10.42
CA ALA A 176 -20.25 -4.72 -10.10
C ALA A 176 -20.47 -4.69 -8.59
N GLU A 177 -20.03 -5.72 -7.87
CA GLU A 177 -20.01 -5.79 -6.41
C GLU A 177 -19.19 -4.64 -5.82
N VAL A 178 -18.00 -4.39 -6.36
CA VAL A 178 -17.14 -3.28 -5.91
C VAL A 178 -17.82 -1.94 -6.09
N LYS A 179 -18.46 -1.68 -7.25
CA LYS A 179 -19.20 -0.44 -7.50
C LYS A 179 -20.42 -0.28 -6.59
N SER A 180 -21.07 -1.38 -6.21
CA SER A 180 -22.18 -1.37 -5.26
C SER A 180 -21.72 -0.97 -3.86
N LEU A 181 -20.55 -1.41 -3.41
CA LEU A 181 -19.99 -1.05 -2.11
C LEU A 181 -19.31 0.32 -2.09
N ARG A 182 -18.62 0.69 -3.17
CA ARG A 182 -17.76 1.88 -3.29
C ARG A 182 -18.01 2.55 -4.65
N PRO A 183 -19.04 3.42 -4.77
CA PRO A 183 -19.44 3.99 -6.06
C PRO A 183 -18.42 4.96 -6.66
N LEU A 184 -17.61 5.61 -5.81
CA LEU A 184 -16.52 6.50 -6.23
C LEU A 184 -15.21 5.71 -6.30
N LEU A 185 -14.94 5.14 -7.48
CA LEU A 185 -13.71 4.42 -7.73
C LEU A 185 -12.63 5.34 -8.29
N SER A 186 -11.40 5.13 -7.81
CA SER A 186 -10.22 5.72 -8.40
C SER A 186 -10.03 5.20 -9.84
N PRO A 187 -9.64 6.05 -10.81
CA PRO A 187 -9.34 5.61 -12.17
C PRO A 187 -8.15 4.63 -12.23
N PHE A 188 -7.35 4.56 -11.16
CA PHE A 188 -6.22 3.64 -11.03
C PHE A 188 -6.63 2.22 -10.58
N ILE A 189 -7.90 2.00 -10.25
CA ILE A 189 -8.38 0.64 -9.96
C ILE A 189 -8.41 -0.16 -11.27
N PRO A 190 -7.72 -1.32 -11.33
CA PRO A 190 -7.77 -2.18 -12.50
C PRO A 190 -9.21 -2.49 -12.89
N GLN A 191 -9.53 -2.38 -14.18
CA GLN A 191 -10.81 -2.84 -14.74
C GLN A 191 -10.76 -4.36 -14.99
N SER A 192 -10.14 -5.10 -14.07
CA SER A 192 -10.07 -6.56 -14.10
C SER A 192 -11.42 -7.17 -13.69
N THR A 193 -11.62 -8.44 -14.03
CA THR A 193 -12.81 -9.19 -13.61
C THR A 193 -12.85 -9.45 -12.11
N ARG A 194 -11.69 -9.43 -11.44
CA ARG A 194 -11.53 -9.60 -10.00
C ARG A 194 -10.68 -8.48 -9.43
N ILE A 195 -11.21 -7.78 -8.44
CA ILE A 195 -10.58 -6.63 -7.80
C ILE A 195 -10.29 -6.99 -6.36
N ARG A 196 -9.02 -6.82 -5.95
CA ARG A 196 -8.61 -7.03 -4.57
C ARG A 196 -9.20 -5.97 -3.65
N MET A 197 -9.93 -6.45 -2.66
CA MET A 197 -10.54 -5.67 -1.59
C MET A 197 -9.76 -5.89 -0.30
N ILE A 198 -9.62 -4.82 0.49
CA ILE A 198 -9.15 -4.86 1.87
C ILE A 198 -10.35 -4.61 2.78
N ALA A 199 -10.58 -5.52 3.72
CA ALA A 199 -11.61 -5.38 4.74
C ALA A 199 -10.96 -5.21 6.10
N VAL A 200 -11.33 -4.13 6.79
CA VAL A 200 -11.13 -3.95 8.22
C VAL A 200 -12.44 -4.35 8.89
N ASP A 201 -12.42 -5.31 9.82
CA ASP A 201 -13.65 -5.80 10.44
C ASP A 201 -14.52 -4.66 11.00
N GLY A 202 -15.81 -4.68 10.65
CA GLY A 202 -16.78 -3.65 11.04
C GLY A 202 -16.89 -2.47 10.08
N PHE A 203 -16.14 -2.44 8.97
CA PHE A 203 -16.20 -1.39 7.96
C PHE A 203 -16.42 -1.93 6.55
N THR A 204 -16.96 -1.09 5.68
CA THR A 204 -17.13 -1.41 4.25
C THR A 204 -15.76 -1.59 3.59
N PRO A 205 -15.49 -2.73 2.93
CA PRO A 205 -14.22 -3.00 2.25
C PRO A 205 -13.85 -1.95 1.20
N VAL A 206 -12.56 -1.82 0.90
CA VAL A 206 -12.02 -0.86 -0.07
C VAL A 206 -11.14 -1.54 -1.11
N PRO A 207 -11.24 -1.16 -2.39
CA PRO A 207 -10.36 -1.69 -3.41
C PRO A 207 -8.94 -1.13 -3.18
N CYS A 208 -7.98 -2.02 -2.94
CA CYS A 208 -6.60 -1.61 -2.65
C CYS A 208 -5.59 -2.70 -3.02
N GLY A 209 -4.56 -2.30 -3.78
CA GLY A 209 -3.42 -3.13 -4.15
C GLY A 209 -2.21 -3.01 -3.23
N GLY A 210 -2.32 -2.25 -2.13
CA GLY A 210 -1.26 -2.03 -1.15
C GLY A 210 -1.00 -3.21 -0.23
N THR A 211 0.06 -3.12 0.57
CA THR A 211 0.38 -4.07 1.62
C THR A 211 -0.22 -3.63 2.96
N HIS A 212 -0.74 -4.56 3.75
CA HIS A 212 -1.46 -4.25 4.98
C HIS A 212 -1.02 -5.15 6.13
N VAL A 213 -1.00 -4.60 7.33
CA VAL A 213 -0.90 -5.42 8.54
C VAL A 213 -2.21 -6.16 8.75
N ASN A 214 -2.16 -7.34 9.36
CA ASN A 214 -3.32 -8.22 9.53
C ASN A 214 -4.27 -7.84 10.69
N CYS A 215 -3.92 -6.86 11.51
CA CYS A 215 -4.74 -6.42 12.63
C CYS A 215 -4.42 -4.97 13.03
N THR A 216 -5.44 -4.21 13.41
CA THR A 216 -5.29 -2.82 13.85
C THR A 216 -4.46 -2.68 15.13
N SER A 217 -4.31 -3.72 15.94
CA SER A 217 -3.40 -3.72 17.12
C SER A 217 -1.93 -3.51 16.74
N LYS A 218 -1.56 -3.67 15.47
CA LYS A 218 -0.22 -3.36 14.96
C LYS A 218 0.00 -1.85 14.73
N LEU A 219 -1.05 -1.04 14.90
CA LEU A 219 -1.05 0.42 14.72
C LEU A 219 -0.91 1.19 16.05
N LYS A 220 -0.42 0.54 17.12
CA LYS A 220 -0.08 1.24 18.36
C LYS A 220 0.78 2.47 18.07
N GLY A 221 0.47 3.58 18.74
CA GLY A 221 1.12 4.88 18.50
C GLY A 221 0.52 5.70 17.34
N LEU A 222 -0.52 5.21 16.67
CA LEU A 222 -1.24 5.98 15.65
C LEU A 222 -1.94 7.20 16.25
N ARG A 223 -1.67 8.38 15.70
CA ARG A 223 -2.34 9.63 16.07
C ARG A 223 -2.64 10.50 14.86
N VAL A 224 -3.88 10.99 14.78
CA VAL A 224 -4.21 12.15 13.94
C VAL A 224 -3.61 13.38 14.59
N THR A 225 -2.90 14.17 13.79
CA THR A 225 -2.19 15.37 14.25
C THR A 225 -2.88 16.65 13.82
N ARG A 226 -3.58 16.61 12.68
CA ARG A 226 -4.17 17.83 12.11
C ARG A 226 -5.24 17.52 11.07
N ILE A 227 -6.34 18.25 11.15
CA ILE A 227 -7.38 18.27 10.12
C ILE A 227 -7.37 19.65 9.47
N LYS A 228 -7.31 19.69 8.14
CA LYS A 228 -7.41 20.92 7.36
C LYS A 228 -8.55 20.80 6.37
N ARG A 229 -9.49 21.75 6.42
CA ARG A 229 -10.57 21.87 5.45
C ARG A 229 -10.29 23.03 4.50
N LYS A 230 -10.39 22.78 3.19
CA LYS A 230 -10.27 23.81 2.15
C LYS A 230 -11.32 23.53 1.07
N LYS A 231 -12.30 24.43 0.92
CA LYS A 231 -13.48 24.22 0.06
C LYS A 231 -14.18 22.90 0.43
N ASN A 232 -14.37 22.00 -0.52
CA ASN A 232 -14.97 20.68 -0.35
C ASN A 232 -13.94 19.56 -0.08
N ARG A 233 -12.70 19.91 0.26
CA ARG A 233 -11.63 18.94 0.56
C ARG A 233 -11.27 18.98 2.03
N ILE A 234 -11.14 17.79 2.62
CA ILE A 234 -10.68 17.58 3.98
C ILE A 234 -9.40 16.77 3.92
N LYS A 235 -8.33 17.28 4.53
CA LYS A 235 -7.06 16.59 4.69
C LYS A 235 -6.86 16.23 6.15
N VAL A 236 -6.75 14.94 6.44
CA VAL A 236 -6.47 14.41 7.79
C VAL A 236 -5.04 13.91 7.82
N SER A 237 -4.16 14.61 8.53
CA SER A 237 -2.74 14.26 8.69
C SER A 237 -2.54 13.41 9.94
N TYR A 238 -1.65 12.42 9.87
CA TYR A 238 -1.41 11.48 10.96
C TYR A 238 0.05 11.02 11.00
N LEU A 239 0.42 10.38 12.10
CA LEU A 239 1.71 9.72 12.31
C LEU A 239 1.52 8.39 13.05
N ILE A 240 2.54 7.53 12.97
CA ILE A 240 2.72 6.36 13.82
C ILE A 240 4.10 6.50 14.48
N ASN A 241 4.14 6.42 15.80
CA ASN A 241 5.37 6.38 16.58
C ASN A 241 5.87 4.94 16.77
#